data_AF-A0A9D2QV56-F1
#
_entry.id   AF-A0A9D2QV56-F1
#
_cell.length_a   1.000
_cell.length_b   1.000
_cell.length_c   1.000
_cell.angle_alpha   90.00
_cell.angle_beta   90.00
_cell.angle_gamma   90.00
#
_symmetry.space_group_name_H-M   'P 1'
#
loop_
_entity.id
_entity.type
_entity.pdbx_description
1 polymer ?
#
loop_
_entity_poly.entity_id
_entity_poly.type
_entity_poly.pdbx_seq_one_letter_code
_entity_poly.pdbx_strand_id
1 'polypeptide(L)'
;PECEDDSYNYYKNKGRWYDTFDWDQIYQVIQNDLAQVAEMTELRFAGDESYEPATQALVGGDLIQSAVQNSTAVAPGQTFSWQTYYGGSDHLIIIVWQ
;
A
#
# COMPACT_ATOMS: atom_id res chain seq x y z
N PRO A 1 21.48 0.49 -23.20
CA PRO A 1 20.97 1.62 -22.39
C PRO A 1 19.89 1.11 -21.45
N GLU A 2 20.03 1.37 -20.15
CA GLU A 2 18.88 1.24 -19.27
C GLU A 2 17.81 2.21 -19.77
N CYS A 3 16.57 1.72 -19.87
CA CYS A 3 15.45 2.55 -20.26
C CYS A 3 15.12 3.42 -19.03
N GLU A 4 15.71 4.61 -18.96
CA GLU A 4 15.56 5.56 -17.85
C GLU A 4 14.27 6.40 -17.97
N ASP A 5 13.48 6.20 -19.03
CA ASP A 5 12.23 6.93 -19.24
C ASP A 5 11.07 6.28 -18.46
N ASP A 6 10.89 6.74 -17.23
CA ASP A 6 9.78 6.36 -16.37
C ASP A 6 8.50 7.15 -16.65
N SER A 7 8.45 8.02 -17.68
CA SER A 7 7.30 8.90 -17.95
C SER A 7 5.98 8.13 -18.15
N TYR A 8 6.05 6.86 -18.53
CA TYR A 8 4.90 5.98 -18.74
C TYR A 8 4.66 5.00 -17.57
N ASN A 9 5.50 5.00 -16.53
CA ASN A 9 5.33 4.11 -15.39
C ASN A 9 4.29 4.69 -14.41
N TYR A 10 3.07 4.16 -14.50
CA TYR A 10 1.94 4.54 -13.67
C TYR A 10 2.26 4.57 -12.16
N TYR A 11 2.91 3.53 -11.64
CA TYR A 11 3.18 3.42 -10.20
C TYR A 11 4.26 4.39 -9.74
N LYS A 12 5.32 4.58 -10.51
CA LYS A 12 6.35 5.59 -10.21
C LYS A 12 5.75 7.00 -10.23
N ASN A 13 4.95 7.31 -11.25
CA ASN A 13 4.28 8.62 -11.36
C ASN A 13 3.28 8.90 -10.23
N LYS A 14 2.70 7.86 -9.62
CA LYS A 14 1.81 7.99 -8.46
C LYS A 14 2.50 7.87 -7.10
N GLY A 15 3.83 7.69 -7.08
CA GLY A 15 4.57 7.44 -5.83
C GLY A 15 4.17 6.14 -5.13
N ARG A 16 3.74 5.15 -5.92
CA ARG A 16 3.31 3.80 -5.48
C ARG A 16 4.29 2.71 -5.88
N TRP A 17 5.47 3.10 -6.37
CA TRP A 17 6.58 2.21 -6.68
C TRP A 17 7.58 2.22 -5.52
N TYR A 18 7.97 1.04 -5.05
CA TYR A 18 8.87 0.87 -3.91
C TYR A 18 10.03 -0.05 -4.27
N ASP A 19 11.24 0.49 -4.28
CA ASP A 19 12.48 -0.28 -4.48
C ASP A 19 12.89 -1.06 -3.22
N THR A 20 12.46 -0.58 -2.05
CA THR A 20 12.66 -1.22 -0.74
C THR A 20 11.39 -1.16 0.08
N PHE A 21 11.19 -2.10 1.00
CA PHE A 21 10.12 -2.00 1.98
C PHE A 21 10.51 -1.05 3.12
N ASP A 22 9.71 0.00 3.32
CA ASP A 22 9.78 0.91 4.45
C ASP A 22 8.40 0.94 5.14
N TRP A 23 8.34 0.44 6.37
CA TRP A 23 7.09 0.32 7.12
C TRP A 23 6.44 1.68 7.35
N ASP A 24 7.22 2.69 7.74
CA ASP A 24 6.72 4.03 8.05
C ASP A 24 6.20 4.72 6.79
N GLN A 25 6.91 4.55 5.66
CA GLN A 25 6.47 5.08 4.37
C GLN A 25 5.10 4.49 3.97
N ILE A 26 4.96 3.17 4.03
CA ILE A 26 3.71 2.48 3.64
C ILE A 26 2.58 2.83 4.60
N TYR A 27 2.87 2.92 5.91
CA TYR A 27 1.93 3.38 6.92
C TYR A 27 1.36 4.77 6.59
N GLN A 28 2.23 5.73 6.26
CA GLN A 28 1.79 7.09 5.90
C GLN A 28 0.98 7.12 4.60
N VAL A 29 1.32 6.28 3.62
CA VAL A 29 0.55 6.15 2.38
C VAL A 29 -0.88 5.68 2.67
N ILE A 30 -1.04 4.66 3.52
CA ILE A 30 -2.36 4.16 3.92
C ILE A 30 -3.14 5.22 4.71
N GLN A 31 -2.50 5.91 5.67
CA GLN A 31 -3.12 7.02 6.40
C GLN A 31 -3.67 8.10 5.45
N ASN A 32 -2.87 8.49 4.46
CA ASN A 32 -3.26 9.51 3.49
C ASN A 32 -4.41 9.08 2.60
N ASP A 33 -4.44 7.82 2.17
CA ASP A 33 -5.53 7.27 1.36
C ASP A 33 -6.84 7.18 2.16
N LEU A 34 -6.77 6.73 3.42
CA LEU A 34 -7.91 6.72 4.33
C LEU A 34 -8.45 8.14 4.56
N ALA A 35 -7.58 9.11 4.84
CA ALA A 35 -7.97 10.50 5.05
C ALA A 35 -8.62 11.15 3.82
N GLN A 36 -8.24 10.71 2.62
CA GLN A 36 -8.82 11.15 1.34
C GLN A 36 -10.05 10.32 0.93
N VAL A 37 -10.47 9.34 1.74
CA VAL A 37 -11.58 8.42 1.43
C VAL A 37 -11.36 7.73 0.07
N ALA A 38 -10.11 7.31 -0.19
CA ALA A 38 -9.78 6.58 -1.39
C ALA A 38 -10.48 5.21 -1.41
N GLU A 39 -10.91 4.76 -2.58
CA GLU A 39 -11.53 3.43 -2.74
C GLU A 39 -10.50 2.29 -2.53
N MET A 40 -9.24 2.54 -2.87
CA MET A 40 -8.17 1.56 -2.75
C MET A 40 -6.79 2.19 -2.57
N THR A 41 -5.88 1.39 -2.03
CA THR A 41 -4.44 1.67 -1.94
C THR A 41 -3.69 0.65 -2.77
N GLU A 42 -2.92 1.12 -3.76
CA GLU A 42 -2.06 0.27 -4.60
C GLU A 42 -0.60 0.44 -4.19
N LEU A 43 0.12 -0.67 -4.04
CA LEU A 43 1.54 -0.71 -3.65
C LEU A 43 2.30 -1.66 -4.58
N ARG A 44 3.14 -1.11 -5.45
CA ARG A 44 3.97 -1.87 -6.41
C ARG A 44 5.41 -1.93 -5.94
N PHE A 45 5.92 -3.14 -5.79
CA PHE A 45 7.28 -3.39 -5.34
C PHE A 45 8.18 -3.76 -6.51
N ALA A 46 9.46 -3.38 -6.44
CA ALA A 46 10.42 -3.58 -7.53
C ALA A 46 10.84 -5.05 -7.70
N GLY A 47 10.79 -5.84 -6.62
CA GLY A 47 11.17 -7.25 -6.62
C GLY A 47 10.85 -7.96 -5.31
N ASP A 48 11.12 -9.28 -5.28
CA ASP A 48 10.82 -10.17 -4.14
C ASP A 48 11.39 -9.65 -2.81
N GLU A 49 12.61 -9.11 -2.82
CA GLU A 49 13.28 -8.57 -1.61
C GLU A 49 12.49 -7.44 -0.93
N SER A 50 11.75 -6.65 -1.71
CA SER A 50 10.87 -5.59 -1.22
C SER A 50 9.42 -6.06 -1.01
N TYR A 51 8.98 -7.05 -1.79
CA TYR A 51 7.60 -7.53 -1.81
C TYR A 51 7.28 -8.51 -0.68
N GLU A 52 8.18 -9.45 -0.38
CA GLU A 52 7.98 -10.44 0.68
C GLU A 52 7.80 -9.80 2.07
N PRO A 53 8.69 -8.89 2.54
CA PRO A 53 8.48 -8.23 3.83
C PRO A 53 7.23 -7.35 3.84
N ALA A 54 6.87 -6.72 2.71
CA ALA A 54 5.64 -5.96 2.59
C ALA A 54 4.40 -6.84 2.75
N THR A 55 4.39 -8.00 2.11
CA THR A 55 3.29 -8.98 2.25
C THR A 55 3.18 -9.47 3.69
N GLN A 56 4.31 -9.76 4.35
CA GLN A 56 4.32 -10.15 5.76
C GLN A 56 3.73 -9.06 6.65
N ALA A 57 4.10 -7.79 6.44
CA ALA A 57 3.62 -6.67 7.26
C ALA A 57 2.14 -6.32 7.00
N LEU A 58 1.68 -6.41 5.76
CA LEU A 58 0.34 -5.97 5.33
C LEU A 58 -0.73 -7.07 5.48
N VAL A 59 -0.36 -8.34 5.31
CA VAL A 59 -1.29 -9.47 5.35
C VAL A 59 -1.15 -10.27 6.64
N GLY A 60 0.09 -10.57 7.03
CA GLY A 60 0.39 -11.35 8.23
C GLY A 60 0.61 -10.51 9.49
N GLY A 61 0.79 -9.20 9.32
CA GLY A 61 1.13 -8.26 10.38
C GLY A 61 -0.01 -7.31 10.71
N ASP A 62 0.34 -6.23 11.41
CA ASP A 62 -0.59 -5.25 11.98
C ASP A 62 -0.54 -3.89 11.30
N LEU A 63 0.18 -3.74 10.16
CA LEU A 63 0.40 -2.43 9.53
C LEU A 63 -0.93 -1.79 9.13
N ILE A 64 -1.79 -2.52 8.40
CA ILE A 64 -3.10 -2.01 7.97
C ILE A 64 -3.98 -1.70 9.19
N GLN A 65 -4.02 -2.62 10.17
CA GLN A 65 -4.82 -2.45 11.37
C GLN A 65 -4.39 -1.21 12.16
N SER A 66 -3.08 -1.02 12.33
CA SER A 66 -2.49 0.14 13.02
C SER A 66 -2.80 1.44 12.29
N ALA A 67 -2.79 1.42 10.95
CA ALA A 67 -3.14 2.58 10.16
C ALA A 67 -4.63 2.93 10.29
N VAL A 68 -5.51 1.94 10.17
CA VAL A 68 -6.96 2.14 10.34
C VAL A 68 -7.30 2.68 11.73
N GLN A 69 -6.72 2.10 12.79
CA GLN A 69 -7.00 2.51 14.18
C GLN A 69 -6.54 3.94 14.50
N ASN A 70 -5.45 4.39 13.89
CA ASN A 70 -4.91 5.73 14.11
C ASN A 70 -5.43 6.76 13.09
N SER A 71 -6.27 6.34 12.14
CA SER A 71 -6.80 7.23 11.11
C SER A 71 -7.88 8.16 11.67
N THR A 72 -7.83 9.42 11.25
CA THR A 72 -8.90 10.40 11.52
C THR A 72 -10.10 10.24 10.59
N ALA A 73 -10.03 9.34 9.60
CA ALA A 73 -11.12 9.07 8.67
C ALA A 73 -12.29 8.29 9.30
N VAL A 74 -12.04 7.59 10.41
CA VAL A 74 -13.07 6.80 11.09
C VAL A 74 -13.89 7.69 12.01
N ALA A 75 -15.16 7.91 11.68
CA ALA A 75 -16.08 8.56 12.61
C ALA A 75 -16.30 7.66 13.84
N PRO A 76 -16.54 8.22 15.03
CA PRO A 76 -16.83 7.43 16.23
C PRO A 76 -18.01 6.47 15.99
N GLY A 77 -17.76 5.16 16.06
CA GLY A 77 -18.75 4.11 15.84
C GLY A 77 -18.83 3.55 14.41
N GLN A 78 -18.02 4.04 13.46
CA GLN A 78 -17.81 3.36 12.17
C GLN A 78 -16.77 2.25 12.31
N THR A 79 -17.03 1.14 11.61
CA THR A 79 -16.08 0.05 11.43
C THR A 79 -15.53 0.17 10.01
N PHE A 80 -14.21 0.25 9.85
CA PHE A 80 -13.55 0.10 8.56
C PHE A 80 -13.32 -1.38 8.28
N SER A 81 -13.69 -1.82 7.09
CA SER A 81 -13.34 -3.13 6.57
C SER A 81 -12.42 -2.99 5.36
N TRP A 82 -11.62 -4.02 5.12
CA TRP A 82 -10.74 -4.04 3.96
C TRP A 82 -10.55 -5.46 3.43
N GLN A 83 -10.17 -5.53 2.15
CA GLN A 83 -9.71 -6.76 1.51
C GLN A 83 -8.35 -6.51 0.87
N THR A 84 -7.40 -7.39 1.16
CA THR A 84 -6.04 -7.32 0.59
C THR A 84 -5.89 -8.35 -0.51
N TYR A 85 -5.62 -7.89 -1.73
CA TYR A 85 -5.26 -8.71 -2.87
C TYR A 85 -3.74 -8.69 -3.02
N TYR A 86 -3.16 -9.88 -3.06
CA TYR A 86 -1.73 -10.10 -3.15
C TYR A 86 -1.49 -11.46 -3.81
N GLY A 87 -0.30 -11.66 -4.36
CA GLY A 87 0.09 -12.87 -5.06
C GLY A 87 0.06 -12.69 -6.57
N GLY A 88 1.08 -13.22 -7.22
CA GLY A 88 1.36 -12.98 -8.64
C GLY A 88 2.85 -12.74 -8.85
N SER A 89 3.28 -12.75 -10.12
CA SER A 89 4.66 -12.42 -10.51
C SER A 89 4.89 -10.91 -10.65
N ASP A 90 3.91 -10.11 -10.22
CA ASP A 90 3.83 -8.69 -10.46
C ASP A 90 4.08 -7.87 -9.19
N HIS A 91 4.42 -8.48 -8.06
CA HIS A 91 4.85 -7.74 -6.85
C HIS A 91 3.89 -6.59 -6.47
N LEU A 92 2.59 -6.78 -6.68
CA LEU A 92 1.55 -5.79 -6.47
C LEU A 92 0.69 -6.21 -5.28
N ILE A 93 0.46 -5.27 -4.37
CA ILE A 93 -0.49 -5.41 -3.28
C ILE A 93 -1.57 -4.34 -3.45
N ILE A 94 -2.83 -4.75 -3.40
CA ILE A 94 -3.99 -3.85 -3.49
C ILE A 94 -4.82 -4.03 -2.22
N ILE A 95 -5.09 -2.92 -1.53
CA ILE A 95 -6.00 -2.88 -0.38
C ILE A 95 -7.26 -2.15 -0.83
N VAL A 96 -8.40 -2.82 -0.79
CA VAL A 96 -9.71 -2.22 -1.10
C VAL A 96 -10.41 -1.88 0.21
N TRP A 97 -10.84 -0.62 0.35
CA TRP A 97 -11.47 -0.08 1.55
C TRP A 97 -13.01 -0.18 1.46
N GLN A 98 -13.68 -0.57 2.57
CA GLN A 98 -15.12 -0.86 2.65
C GLN A 98 -15.76 -0.32 3.93
#